data_AF-A0A959P913-F1
#
_entry.id   AF-A0A959P913-F1
#
_cell.length_a   1.000
_cell.length_b   1.000
_cell.length_c   1.000
_cell.angle_alpha   90.00
_cell.angle_beta   90.00
_cell.angle_gamma   90.00
#
_symmetry.space_group_name_H-M   'P 1'
#
loop_
_entity.id
_entity.type
_entity.pdbx_description
1 polymer ?
#
loop_
_entity_poly.entity_id
_entity_poly.type
_entity_poly.pdbx_seq_one_letter_code
_entity_poly.pdbx_strand_id
1 'polypeptide(L)'
;MKRTLLTLTAIAASTMFAAAQCVPESDFSGGTLELSNSPLEPVYACMGCGDHVRTISVQTFADTTLSVEIQPGNPPLDVTVFADFFRLDSIGGLPDGLTYTTDAAFDTTFDAVENPFGYWINPGDTATGFSNTIGCISIEGTAADWTNAIGGGPNNDGVYPLTIYIDARAADFIPVDIAGVVGYNTWLTDMGILLDAFGDPNFTTNGIKLTGKSLTVVQSGVGIEEVESVSNFKLSPNPASGLTTMSLDLTSESQSAFLTVTSVDGRTVLSNQLNLNTGSNRHELEVSKLESGVYFVSIEIENGRLTRRLIIQ
;
A
#
# COMPACT_ATOMS: atom_id res chain seq x y z
N MET A 1 41.96 42.74 8.86
CA MET A 1 42.47 41.35 8.91
C MET A 1 41.70 40.61 10.01
N LYS A 2 40.54 40.01 9.71
CA LYS A 2 40.34 38.56 9.54
C LYS A 2 41.14 37.71 10.55
N ARG A 3 40.44 37.10 11.52
CA ARG A 3 40.65 35.72 11.96
C ARG A 3 39.40 35.20 12.69
N THR A 4 38.67 34.42 11.92
CA THR A 4 37.56 33.52 12.23
C THR A 4 37.88 32.55 13.36
N LEU A 5 36.99 32.41 14.34
CA LEU A 5 36.93 31.27 15.25
C LEU A 5 35.68 30.45 14.89
N LEU A 6 35.90 29.20 14.47
CA LEU A 6 34.88 28.25 14.08
C LEU A 6 33.95 27.91 15.27
N THR A 7 32.66 28.11 15.08
CA THR A 7 31.60 27.44 15.85
C THR A 7 31.48 26.00 15.34
N LEU A 8 31.75 25.04 16.23
CA LEU A 8 31.52 23.62 16.01
C LEU A 8 30.02 23.35 16.26
N THR A 9 29.17 23.59 15.25
CA THR A 9 27.79 23.10 15.27
C THR A 9 27.80 21.62 14.93
N ALA A 10 27.54 20.79 15.94
CA ALA A 10 27.19 19.39 15.74
C ALA A 10 25.90 19.33 14.93
N ILE A 11 26.02 19.06 13.63
CA ILE A 11 24.91 18.68 12.79
C ILE A 11 24.54 17.26 13.23
N ALA A 12 23.60 17.15 14.15
CA ALA A 12 22.81 15.94 14.26
C ALA A 12 22.05 15.83 12.94
N ALA A 13 22.56 15.00 12.04
CA ALA A 13 21.83 14.58 10.86
C ALA A 13 20.66 13.71 11.34
N SER A 14 19.58 14.34 11.78
CA SER A 14 18.28 13.70 11.77
C SER A 14 17.96 13.45 10.31
N THR A 15 18.05 12.19 9.90
CA THR A 15 17.42 11.71 8.68
C THR A 15 15.95 12.09 8.77
N MET A 16 15.59 13.21 8.13
CA MET A 16 14.19 13.54 7.90
C MET A 16 13.70 12.49 6.91
N PHE A 17 13.13 11.41 7.44
CA PHE A 17 12.16 10.66 6.68
C PHE A 17 11.11 11.68 6.24
N ALA A 18 10.87 11.78 4.93
CA ALA A 18 9.64 12.37 4.47
C ALA A 18 8.53 11.42 4.92
N ALA A 19 8.03 11.61 6.16
CA ALA A 19 6.72 11.10 6.50
C ALA A 19 5.80 11.64 5.41
N ALA A 20 5.09 10.74 4.72
CA ALA A 20 4.09 11.15 3.76
C ALA A 20 3.12 12.06 4.51
N GLN A 21 3.24 13.38 4.31
CA GLN A 21 2.31 14.32 4.92
C GLN A 21 0.95 13.98 4.31
N CYS A 22 -0.08 13.82 5.15
CA CYS A 22 -1.43 13.65 4.66
C CYS A 22 -1.75 14.85 3.76
N VAL A 23 -1.94 14.56 2.47
CA VAL A 23 -2.49 15.49 1.49
C VAL A 23 -3.72 14.77 0.96
N PRO A 24 -4.92 15.06 1.50
CA PRO A 24 -6.12 14.37 1.09
C PRO A 24 -6.41 14.64 -0.39
N GLU A 25 -6.90 13.61 -1.06
CA GLU A 25 -7.42 13.71 -2.42
C GLU A 25 -8.70 14.57 -2.46
N SER A 26 -9.02 15.10 -3.64
CA SER A 26 -10.22 15.91 -3.86
C SER A 26 -11.13 15.32 -4.95
N ASP A 27 -11.02 14.02 -5.20
CA ASP A 27 -11.72 13.28 -6.28
C ASP A 27 -13.12 12.79 -5.88
N PHE A 28 -13.61 13.25 -4.72
CA PHE A 28 -14.92 12.91 -4.19
C PHE A 28 -16.06 13.50 -5.02
N SER A 29 -17.13 12.72 -5.17
CA SER A 29 -18.28 13.05 -6.01
C SER A 29 -19.56 12.91 -5.22
N GLY A 30 -19.72 13.67 -4.15
CA GLY A 30 -20.92 13.64 -3.34
C GLY A 30 -20.84 14.47 -2.07
N GLY A 31 -21.90 14.40 -1.27
CA GLY A 31 -21.93 14.84 0.13
C GLY A 31 -22.09 13.67 1.09
N THR A 32 -21.80 12.45 0.62
CA THR A 32 -21.95 11.19 1.35
C THR A 32 -20.62 10.76 1.97
N LEU A 33 -20.66 9.77 2.88
CA LEU A 33 -19.45 9.16 3.42
C LEU A 33 -18.83 8.25 2.35
N GLU A 34 -17.64 8.59 1.88
CA GLU A 34 -16.93 7.77 0.89
C GLU A 34 -15.41 7.82 1.06
N LEU A 35 -14.76 6.80 0.50
CA LEU A 35 -13.31 6.72 0.37
C LEU A 35 -12.92 7.28 -1.01
N SER A 36 -11.69 7.79 -1.17
CA SER A 36 -11.22 8.23 -2.50
C SER A 36 -11.38 7.13 -3.55
N ASN A 37 -11.53 7.48 -4.81
CA ASN A 37 -11.67 6.51 -5.88
C ASN A 37 -10.31 6.00 -6.39
N SER A 38 -9.23 6.74 -6.13
CA SER A 38 -7.89 6.31 -6.53
C SER A 38 -7.52 4.97 -5.90
N PRO A 39 -6.91 4.04 -6.67
CA PRO A 39 -6.39 2.80 -6.13
C PRO A 39 -5.22 3.08 -5.18
N LEU A 40 -5.05 2.26 -4.15
CA LEU A 40 -3.85 2.31 -3.33
C LEU A 40 -2.66 1.80 -4.15
N GLU A 41 -1.59 2.58 -4.20
CA GLU A 41 -0.38 2.17 -4.90
C GLU A 41 0.16 0.85 -4.31
N PRO A 42 0.59 -0.12 -5.14
CA PRO A 42 1.22 -1.33 -4.63
C PRO A 42 2.47 -1.03 -3.81
N VAL A 43 2.71 -1.82 -2.76
CA VAL A 43 3.95 -1.81 -1.99
C VAL A 43 4.91 -2.83 -2.58
N TYR A 44 6.07 -2.37 -3.04
CA TYR A 44 7.16 -3.23 -3.50
C TYR A 44 8.11 -3.49 -2.33
N ALA A 45 7.84 -4.55 -1.56
CA ALA A 45 8.52 -4.85 -0.31
C ALA A 45 9.78 -5.70 -0.52
N CYS A 46 10.85 -5.39 0.22
CA CYS A 46 12.03 -6.24 0.32
C CYS A 46 12.82 -5.94 1.61
N MET A 47 13.67 -6.89 2.01
CA MET A 47 14.60 -6.70 3.11
C MET A 47 15.61 -5.59 2.75
N GLY A 48 15.36 -4.37 3.25
CA GLY A 48 16.18 -3.18 2.97
C GLY A 48 15.57 -2.16 2.00
N CYS A 49 14.33 -2.37 1.53
CA CYS A 49 13.60 -1.39 0.71
C CYS A 49 13.16 -0.12 1.47
N GLY A 50 13.27 -0.15 2.81
CA GLY A 50 12.81 0.92 3.70
C GLY A 50 11.35 0.72 4.11
N ASP A 51 10.89 1.62 4.98
CA ASP A 51 9.53 1.61 5.48
C ASP A 51 8.59 2.24 4.45
N HIS A 52 7.33 1.80 4.44
CA HIS A 52 6.31 2.31 3.53
C HIS A 52 5.11 2.85 4.29
N VAL A 53 4.50 3.88 3.72
CA VAL A 53 3.23 4.46 4.16
C VAL A 53 2.25 4.44 2.99
N ARG A 54 0.99 4.10 3.26
CA ARG A 54 -0.12 4.19 2.29
C ARG A 54 -1.24 5.02 2.85
N THR A 55 -1.73 5.96 2.06
CA THR A 55 -2.73 6.93 2.50
C THR A 55 -4.06 6.65 1.81
N ILE A 56 -5.14 6.63 2.58
CA ILE A 56 -6.53 6.57 2.11
C ILE A 56 -7.18 7.89 2.47
N SER A 57 -7.71 8.61 1.48
CA SER A 57 -8.50 9.81 1.76
C SER A 57 -9.96 9.42 2.05
N VAL A 58 -10.57 10.10 3.00
CA VAL A 58 -11.96 9.90 3.43
C VAL A 58 -12.68 11.24 3.39
N GLN A 59 -13.87 11.27 2.80
CA GLN A 59 -14.79 12.40 2.90
C GLN A 59 -15.94 12.03 3.85
N THR A 60 -16.15 12.84 4.88
CA THR A 60 -17.31 12.70 5.77
C THR A 60 -18.60 13.10 5.06
N PHE A 61 -19.76 12.70 5.58
CA PHE A 61 -21.04 13.24 5.09
C PHE A 61 -21.40 14.53 5.83
N ALA A 62 -22.12 15.43 5.14
CA ALA A 62 -22.76 16.60 5.75
C ALA A 62 -24.08 16.18 6.44
N ASP A 63 -24.92 17.12 6.87
CA ASP A 63 -26.25 16.74 7.41
C ASP A 63 -27.05 15.88 6.43
N THR A 64 -27.76 14.88 6.95
CA THR A 64 -28.49 13.90 6.14
C THR A 64 -29.90 13.66 6.69
N THR A 65 -30.81 13.18 5.85
CA THR A 65 -32.17 12.80 6.26
C THR A 65 -32.33 11.30 6.13
N LEU A 66 -32.72 10.65 7.22
CA LEU A 66 -32.96 9.21 7.32
C LEU A 66 -34.46 8.97 7.50
N SER A 67 -35.04 8.11 6.68
CA SER A 67 -36.43 7.67 6.85
C SER A 67 -36.44 6.43 7.76
N VAL A 68 -36.82 6.62 9.03
CA VAL A 68 -36.71 5.59 10.06
C VAL A 68 -38.10 5.07 10.46
N GLU A 69 -38.26 3.75 10.48
CA GLU A 69 -39.46 3.11 11.03
C GLU A 69 -39.25 2.80 12.53
N ILE A 70 -39.79 3.65 13.40
CA ILE A 70 -39.56 3.54 14.86
C ILE A 70 -40.23 2.29 15.45
N GLN A 71 -41.33 1.80 14.84
CA GLN A 71 -42.00 0.56 15.23
C GLN A 71 -42.52 -0.18 13.99
N PRO A 72 -42.44 -1.52 13.96
CA PRO A 72 -42.94 -2.30 12.83
C PRO A 72 -44.43 -2.03 12.52
N GLY A 73 -44.72 -1.70 11.27
CA GLY A 73 -46.04 -1.37 10.74
C GLY A 73 -46.42 0.11 10.76
N ASN A 74 -45.56 0.99 11.28
CA ASN A 74 -45.80 2.44 11.26
C ASN A 74 -45.22 3.09 9.99
N PRO A 75 -45.80 4.20 9.50
CA PRO A 75 -45.19 4.95 8.41
C PRO A 75 -43.78 5.44 8.82
N PRO A 76 -42.78 5.38 7.93
CA PRO A 76 -41.45 5.92 8.20
C PRO A 76 -41.51 7.40 8.57
N LEU A 77 -40.71 7.79 9.56
CA LEU A 77 -40.50 9.18 9.94
C LEU A 77 -39.20 9.68 9.31
N ASP A 78 -39.28 10.79 8.58
CA ASP A 78 -38.09 11.46 8.08
C ASP A 78 -37.42 12.26 9.22
N VAL A 79 -36.19 11.88 9.53
CA VAL A 79 -35.35 12.44 10.57
C VAL A 79 -34.13 13.07 9.93
N THR A 80 -33.99 14.38 10.04
CA THR A 80 -32.74 15.07 9.75
C THR A 80 -31.75 14.86 10.90
N VAL A 81 -30.58 14.36 10.56
CA VAL A 81 -29.45 14.12 11.45
C VAL A 81 -28.40 15.19 11.19
N PHE A 82 -28.05 15.95 12.22
CA PHE A 82 -26.95 16.91 12.16
C PHE A 82 -25.65 16.22 12.54
N ALA A 83 -24.75 16.03 11.57
CA ALA A 83 -23.55 15.21 11.72
C ALA A 83 -22.29 16.07 11.91
N ASP A 84 -21.69 15.99 13.09
CA ASP A 84 -20.65 16.93 13.51
C ASP A 84 -19.26 16.31 13.68
N PHE A 85 -19.15 15.14 14.32
CA PHE A 85 -17.86 14.46 14.56
C PHE A 85 -17.79 13.09 13.90
N PHE A 86 -16.61 12.75 13.41
CA PHE A 86 -16.29 11.47 12.78
C PHE A 86 -15.00 10.92 13.35
N ARG A 87 -14.93 9.61 13.55
CA ARG A 87 -13.72 8.92 14.01
C ARG A 87 -13.52 7.60 13.28
N LEU A 88 -12.25 7.24 13.10
CA LEU A 88 -11.89 5.88 12.69
C LEU A 88 -12.11 4.95 13.88
N ASP A 89 -12.87 3.87 13.69
CA ASP A 89 -12.98 2.80 14.68
C ASP A 89 -11.89 1.75 14.44
N SER A 90 -11.91 1.15 13.26
CA SER A 90 -11.00 0.05 12.92
C SER A 90 -10.84 -0.18 11.42
N ILE A 91 -9.77 -0.89 11.05
CA ILE A 91 -9.54 -1.41 9.70
C ILE A 91 -9.43 -2.94 9.77
N GLY A 92 -10.36 -3.63 9.12
CA GLY A 92 -10.33 -5.07 8.92
C GLY A 92 -9.55 -5.47 7.66
N GLY A 93 -8.91 -6.65 7.70
CA GLY A 93 -8.15 -7.20 6.57
C GLY A 93 -6.72 -6.69 6.44
N LEU A 94 -6.24 -5.91 7.41
CA LEU A 94 -4.87 -5.41 7.43
C LEU A 94 -3.86 -6.54 7.74
N PRO A 95 -2.71 -6.62 7.04
CA PRO A 95 -1.63 -7.54 7.39
C PRO A 95 -1.11 -7.35 8.82
N ASP A 96 -0.73 -8.46 9.47
CA ASP A 96 -0.12 -8.43 10.80
C ASP A 96 1.17 -7.60 10.81
N GLY A 97 1.37 -6.83 11.89
CA GLY A 97 2.53 -5.95 12.06
C GLY A 97 2.33 -4.55 11.47
N LEU A 98 1.40 -4.37 10.52
CA LEU A 98 1.03 -3.05 10.06
C LEU A 98 0.14 -2.33 11.07
N THR A 99 0.32 -1.02 11.14
CA THR A 99 -0.42 -0.10 12.01
C THR A 99 -1.10 0.98 11.18
N TYR A 100 -1.99 1.73 11.78
CA TYR A 100 -2.63 2.87 11.13
C TYR A 100 -2.86 4.04 12.06
N THR A 101 -2.86 5.24 11.49
CA THR A 101 -3.10 6.52 12.13
C THR A 101 -3.98 7.39 11.23
N THR A 102 -4.34 8.58 11.70
CA THR A 102 -5.12 9.56 10.94
C THR A 102 -4.48 10.95 11.06
N ASP A 103 -4.94 11.89 10.24
CA ASP A 103 -4.64 13.33 10.38
C ASP A 103 -5.64 14.07 11.29
N ALA A 104 -6.54 13.34 11.92
CA ALA A 104 -7.64 13.88 12.69
C ALA A 104 -7.14 14.64 13.93
N ALA A 105 -7.92 15.64 14.37
CA ALA A 105 -7.57 16.43 15.54
C ALA A 105 -7.97 15.70 16.83
N PHE A 106 -7.17 15.83 17.88
CA PHE A 106 -7.56 15.42 19.22
C PHE A 106 -8.35 16.55 19.88
N ASP A 107 -9.51 16.22 20.48
CA ASP A 107 -10.41 17.20 21.11
C ASP A 107 -10.64 16.83 22.57
N THR A 108 -10.08 17.64 23.47
CA THR A 108 -10.17 17.44 24.93
C THR A 108 -11.59 17.35 25.51
N THR A 109 -12.60 17.79 24.76
CA THR A 109 -14.02 17.74 25.14
C THR A 109 -14.60 16.32 25.01
N PHE A 110 -14.10 15.57 24.03
CA PHE A 110 -14.55 14.21 23.71
C PHE A 110 -13.46 13.15 23.93
N ASP A 111 -12.20 13.58 24.12
CA ASP A 111 -11.01 12.76 24.44
C ASP A 111 -11.07 12.06 25.81
N ALA A 112 -12.16 12.23 26.58
CA ALA A 112 -12.31 11.54 27.86
C ALA A 112 -12.51 10.01 27.71
N VAL A 113 -12.75 9.50 26.48
CA VAL A 113 -12.97 8.07 26.20
C VAL A 113 -12.32 7.63 24.86
N GLU A 114 -11.19 6.92 24.99
CA GLU A 114 -10.79 5.70 24.24
C GLU A 114 -10.51 5.69 22.72
N ASN A 115 -10.62 6.78 21.94
CA ASN A 115 -10.23 6.72 20.51
C ASN A 115 -8.77 7.20 20.27
N PRO A 116 -7.82 6.33 19.87
CA PRO A 116 -6.43 6.72 19.63
C PRO A 116 -6.19 7.45 18.29
N PHE A 117 -7.23 7.62 17.48
CA PHE A 117 -7.17 8.14 16.11
C PHE A 117 -7.83 9.52 15.94
N GLY A 118 -8.17 10.22 17.03
CA GLY A 118 -8.73 11.57 16.97
C GLY A 118 -10.09 11.68 16.23
N TYR A 119 -10.46 12.91 15.86
CA TYR A 119 -11.74 13.24 15.25
C TYR A 119 -11.62 14.18 14.04
N TRP A 120 -12.31 13.85 12.96
CA TRP A 120 -12.61 14.80 11.89
C TRP A 120 -13.87 15.58 12.27
N ILE A 121 -13.76 16.90 12.22
CA ILE A 121 -14.81 17.81 12.67
C ILE A 121 -15.42 18.47 11.45
N ASN A 122 -16.70 18.21 11.22
CA ASN A 122 -17.47 18.96 10.24
C ASN A 122 -17.67 20.40 10.73
N PRO A 123 -17.32 21.43 9.95
CA PRO A 123 -17.57 22.80 10.36
C PRO A 123 -19.06 23.14 10.19
N GLY A 124 -19.62 23.79 11.21
CA GLY A 124 -21.02 24.20 11.26
C GLY A 124 -21.57 24.26 12.67
N ASP A 125 -22.90 24.37 12.76
CA ASP A 125 -23.68 24.24 14.00
C ASP A 125 -25.08 23.71 13.70
N THR A 126 -25.85 23.35 14.73
CA THR A 126 -27.20 22.79 14.59
C THR A 126 -28.25 23.82 14.12
N ALA A 127 -27.92 25.11 14.05
CA ALA A 127 -28.81 26.15 13.55
C ALA A 127 -28.66 26.38 12.04
N THR A 128 -27.43 26.29 11.51
CA THR A 128 -27.14 26.50 10.08
C THR A 128 -26.83 25.23 9.31
N GLY A 129 -26.58 24.13 10.01
CA GLY A 129 -26.13 22.86 9.47
C GLY A 129 -24.61 22.71 9.45
N PHE A 130 -24.17 21.47 9.25
CA PHE A 130 -22.78 21.05 9.15
C PHE A 130 -22.40 20.73 7.70
N SER A 131 -21.16 21.07 7.34
CA SER A 131 -20.57 20.74 6.04
C SER A 131 -19.50 19.67 6.18
N ASN A 132 -19.29 18.91 5.10
CA ASN A 132 -18.34 17.80 5.13
C ASN A 132 -16.88 18.27 5.26
N THR A 133 -16.05 17.34 5.71
CA THR A 133 -14.61 17.47 5.86
C THR A 133 -13.93 16.32 5.14
N ILE A 134 -12.71 16.56 4.68
CA ILE A 134 -11.86 15.55 4.06
C ILE A 134 -10.63 15.35 4.95
N GLY A 135 -10.29 14.09 5.20
CA GLY A 135 -9.10 13.71 5.97
C GLY A 135 -8.41 12.48 5.39
N CYS A 136 -7.36 12.01 6.07
CA CYS A 136 -6.59 10.84 5.69
C CYS A 136 -6.51 9.78 6.79
N ILE A 137 -6.45 8.53 6.35
CA ILE A 137 -5.97 7.39 7.11
C ILE A 137 -4.60 7.00 6.54
N SER A 138 -3.60 6.84 7.40
CA SER A 138 -2.24 6.40 7.03
C SER A 138 -1.99 5.00 7.55
N ILE A 139 -1.68 4.07 6.66
CA ILE A 139 -1.26 2.70 6.96
C ILE A 139 0.26 2.65 6.91
N GLU A 140 0.88 2.19 8.00
CA GLU A 140 2.32 2.26 8.21
C GLU A 140 2.88 0.94 8.74
N GLY A 141 4.13 0.65 8.40
CA GLY A 141 4.85 -0.51 8.91
C GLY A 141 6.32 -0.45 8.54
N THR A 142 7.12 -1.24 9.24
CA THR A 142 8.55 -1.37 8.94
C THR A 142 8.77 -2.16 7.66
N ALA A 143 9.95 -2.04 7.06
CA ALA A 143 10.35 -2.87 5.92
C ALA A 143 10.14 -4.38 6.17
N ALA A 144 10.29 -4.83 7.42
CA ALA A 144 10.06 -6.22 7.81
C ALA A 144 8.57 -6.58 7.80
N ASP A 145 7.71 -5.72 8.34
CA ASP A 145 6.25 -5.94 8.35
C ASP A 145 5.71 -6.03 6.91
N TRP A 146 6.15 -5.12 6.05
CA TRP A 146 5.81 -5.16 4.62
C TRP A 146 6.35 -6.41 3.91
N THR A 147 7.56 -6.86 4.25
CA THR A 147 8.12 -8.10 3.68
C THR A 147 7.33 -9.32 4.13
N ASN A 148 6.87 -9.36 5.39
CA ASN A 148 6.05 -10.45 5.92
C ASN A 148 4.65 -10.49 5.29
N ALA A 149 4.15 -9.36 4.80
CA ALA A 149 2.85 -9.28 4.13
C ALA A 149 2.87 -9.82 2.67
N ILE A 150 4.05 -10.08 2.09
CA ILE A 150 4.19 -10.63 0.73
C ILE A 150 3.49 -11.98 0.64
N GLY A 151 2.67 -12.18 -0.40
CA GLY A 151 2.01 -13.47 -0.64
C GLY A 151 0.99 -13.88 0.43
N GLY A 152 0.59 -12.96 1.31
CA GLY A 152 -0.53 -13.18 2.23
C GLY A 152 -1.86 -12.73 1.63
N GLY A 153 -2.78 -12.29 2.49
CA GLY A 153 -4.16 -11.98 2.10
C GLY A 153 -5.03 -13.23 1.97
N PRO A 154 -6.35 -13.08 1.73
CA PRO A 154 -7.29 -14.21 1.72
C PRO A 154 -6.98 -15.29 0.68
N ASN A 155 -6.29 -14.92 -0.40
CA ASN A 155 -5.95 -15.80 -1.52
C ASN A 155 -4.45 -16.15 -1.60
N ASN A 156 -3.62 -15.72 -0.65
CA ASN A 156 -2.16 -15.83 -0.68
C ASN A 156 -1.50 -15.21 -1.93
N ASP A 157 -2.07 -14.11 -2.44
CA ASP A 157 -1.60 -13.39 -3.63
C ASP A 157 -0.98 -12.02 -3.28
N GLY A 158 -0.87 -11.69 -1.99
CA GLY A 158 -0.41 -10.39 -1.52
C GLY A 158 -1.45 -9.29 -1.64
N VAL A 159 -2.71 -9.62 -1.97
CA VAL A 159 -3.83 -8.67 -2.04
C VAL A 159 -4.68 -8.77 -0.78
N TYR A 160 -4.82 -7.65 -0.08
CA TYR A 160 -5.56 -7.53 1.17
C TYR A 160 -6.78 -6.64 0.94
N PRO A 161 -7.99 -7.21 0.79
CA PRO A 161 -9.22 -6.43 0.79
C PRO A 161 -9.42 -5.77 2.16
N LEU A 162 -9.52 -4.45 2.18
CA LEU A 162 -9.69 -3.69 3.39
C LEU A 162 -11.18 -3.40 3.64
N THR A 163 -11.58 -3.46 4.91
CA THR A 163 -12.88 -2.98 5.38
C THR A 163 -12.63 -1.91 6.42
N ILE A 164 -13.10 -0.69 6.17
CA ILE A 164 -12.88 0.46 7.04
C ILE A 164 -14.18 0.75 7.79
N TYR A 165 -14.08 0.97 9.10
CA TYR A 165 -15.21 1.30 9.95
C TYR A 165 -15.06 2.74 10.46
N ILE A 166 -15.98 3.61 10.04
CA ILE A 166 -16.02 5.01 10.47
C ILE A 166 -17.27 5.22 11.31
N ASP A 167 -17.07 5.69 12.54
CA ASP A 167 -18.16 6.05 13.42
C ASP A 167 -18.46 7.56 13.30
N ALA A 168 -19.73 7.91 13.37
CA ALA A 168 -20.24 9.27 13.17
C ALA A 168 -21.14 9.66 14.32
N ARG A 169 -21.05 10.93 14.74
CA ARG A 169 -21.86 11.48 15.82
C ARG A 169 -22.98 12.34 15.27
N ALA A 170 -24.16 12.16 15.85
CA ALA A 170 -25.28 13.07 15.68
C ALA A 170 -25.27 14.13 16.80
N ALA A 171 -25.05 15.38 16.42
CA ALA A 171 -25.20 16.54 17.30
C ALA A 171 -26.66 16.71 17.74
N ASP A 172 -27.57 16.57 16.79
CA ASP A 172 -29.00 16.83 16.95
C ASP A 172 -29.83 16.03 15.94
N PHE A 173 -31.12 15.88 16.25
CA PHE A 173 -32.11 15.18 15.43
C PHE A 173 -33.38 16.00 15.29
N ILE A 174 -33.86 16.18 14.05
CA ILE A 174 -35.09 16.92 13.76
C ILE A 174 -36.06 16.04 12.94
N PRO A 175 -37.33 15.89 13.35
CA PRO A 175 -37.95 16.49 14.54
C PRO A 175 -37.42 15.87 15.84
N VAL A 176 -37.41 16.70 16.90
CA VAL A 176 -36.98 16.34 18.26
C VAL A 176 -37.78 15.16 18.85
N ASP A 177 -38.89 14.77 18.23
CA ASP A 177 -39.76 13.68 18.68
C ASP A 177 -39.07 12.31 18.75
N ILE A 178 -37.88 12.15 18.16
CA ILE A 178 -37.05 10.95 18.35
C ILE A 178 -36.12 11.01 19.56
N ALA A 179 -36.04 12.14 20.27
CA ALA A 179 -35.14 12.34 21.41
C ALA A 179 -35.44 11.42 22.61
N GLY A 180 -36.66 10.90 22.69
CA GLY A 180 -37.03 9.88 23.68
C GLY A 180 -36.48 8.48 23.37
N VAL A 181 -35.97 8.28 22.16
CA VAL A 181 -35.45 7.02 21.63
C VAL A 181 -33.93 7.10 21.48
N VAL A 182 -33.40 8.22 20.98
CA VAL A 182 -31.97 8.54 20.87
C VAL A 182 -31.63 9.83 21.60
N GLY A 183 -30.59 9.79 22.42
CA GLY A 183 -30.08 10.98 23.08
C GLY A 183 -29.41 11.96 22.11
N TYR A 184 -29.27 13.21 22.52
CA TYR A 184 -28.43 14.19 21.83
C TYR A 184 -26.95 13.87 21.99
N ASN A 185 -26.12 14.30 21.03
CA ASN A 185 -24.67 14.05 21.02
C ASN A 185 -24.32 12.56 21.09
N THR A 186 -25.02 11.72 20.33
CA THR A 186 -24.84 10.28 20.36
C THR A 186 -23.99 9.81 19.18
N TRP A 187 -23.04 8.92 19.45
CA TRP A 187 -22.36 8.17 18.39
C TRP A 187 -23.30 7.14 17.80
N LEU A 188 -23.10 6.83 16.51
CA LEU A 188 -23.86 5.82 15.82
C LEU A 188 -23.73 4.45 16.51
N THR A 189 -22.52 4.08 16.92
CA THR A 189 -22.28 2.82 17.65
C THR A 189 -23.05 2.73 18.98
N ASP A 190 -23.38 3.88 19.58
CA ASP A 190 -24.10 3.95 20.85
C ASP A 190 -25.62 3.92 20.68
N MET A 191 -26.13 3.98 19.44
CA MET A 191 -27.58 3.97 19.15
C MET A 191 -28.23 2.59 19.40
N GLY A 192 -27.43 1.55 19.63
CA GLY A 192 -27.90 0.23 20.06
C GLY A 192 -28.93 -0.38 19.11
N ILE A 193 -30.13 -0.68 19.63
CA ILE A 193 -31.22 -1.34 18.87
C ILE A 193 -31.73 -0.52 17.68
N LEU A 194 -31.39 0.77 17.61
CA LEU A 194 -31.84 1.64 16.53
C LEU A 194 -30.97 1.56 15.29
N LEU A 195 -29.78 0.93 15.39
CA LEU A 195 -28.96 0.62 14.23
C LEU A 195 -29.75 -0.18 13.19
N ASP A 196 -30.51 -1.17 13.64
CA ASP A 196 -31.36 -2.00 12.76
C ASP A 196 -32.50 -1.20 12.12
N ALA A 197 -32.96 -0.13 12.78
CA ALA A 197 -34.06 0.71 12.29
C ALA A 197 -33.67 1.56 11.07
N PHE A 198 -32.36 1.74 10.80
CA PHE A 198 -31.89 2.38 9.58
C PHE A 198 -32.00 1.48 8.34
N GLY A 199 -32.11 0.17 8.52
CA GLY A 199 -32.31 -0.79 7.43
C GLY A 199 -31.17 -0.91 6.41
N ASP A 200 -30.05 -0.23 6.64
CA ASP A 200 -28.86 -0.30 5.80
C ASP A 200 -27.80 -1.21 6.46
N PRO A 201 -27.40 -2.32 5.80
CA PRO A 201 -26.45 -3.29 6.35
C PRO A 201 -25.03 -2.75 6.52
N ASN A 202 -24.71 -1.56 6.02
CA ASN A 202 -23.43 -0.90 6.24
C ASN A 202 -23.35 -0.23 7.62
N PHE A 203 -24.47 -0.02 8.32
CA PHE A 203 -24.46 0.47 9.69
C PHE A 203 -24.24 -0.72 10.63
N THR A 204 -23.13 -0.70 11.37
CA THR A 204 -22.71 -1.81 12.23
C THR A 204 -22.41 -1.33 13.64
N THR A 205 -22.18 -2.27 14.56
CA THR A 205 -21.75 -1.97 15.95
C THR A 205 -20.39 -1.29 16.04
N ASN A 206 -19.62 -1.29 14.95
CA ASN A 206 -18.30 -0.67 14.85
C ASN A 206 -18.35 0.63 14.03
N GLY A 207 -19.55 1.09 13.64
CA GLY A 207 -19.76 2.25 12.81
C GLY A 207 -20.18 1.89 11.38
N ILE A 208 -20.03 2.85 10.47
CA ILE A 208 -20.38 2.73 9.06
C ILE A 208 -19.26 1.98 8.33
N LYS A 209 -19.62 0.84 7.75
CA LYS A 209 -18.74 -0.06 7.01
C LYS A 209 -18.51 0.45 5.59
N LEU A 210 -17.26 0.73 5.25
CA LEU A 210 -16.80 1.12 3.93
C LEU A 210 -15.92 0.00 3.35
N THR A 211 -16.20 -0.39 2.09
CA THR A 211 -15.47 -1.44 1.38
C THR A 211 -15.00 -0.94 0.02
N GLY A 212 -14.16 -1.72 -0.67
CA GLY A 212 -13.70 -1.43 -2.03
C GLY A 212 -12.25 -0.99 -2.14
N LYS A 213 -11.58 -0.68 -1.02
CA LYS A 213 -10.12 -0.50 -0.99
C LYS A 213 -9.42 -1.86 -0.86
N SER A 214 -8.30 -2.01 -1.55
CA SER A 214 -7.40 -3.14 -1.40
C SER A 214 -5.96 -2.65 -1.29
N LEU A 215 -5.19 -3.30 -0.43
CA LEU A 215 -3.75 -3.09 -0.27
C LEU A 215 -3.03 -4.23 -0.97
N THR A 216 -2.17 -3.89 -1.94
CA THR A 216 -1.38 -4.87 -2.69
C THR A 216 0.07 -4.80 -2.25
N VAL A 217 0.61 -5.91 -1.76
CA VAL A 217 2.01 -6.05 -1.35
C VAL A 217 2.67 -7.12 -2.20
N VAL A 218 3.66 -6.69 -2.98
CA VAL A 218 4.41 -7.55 -3.89
C VAL A 218 5.88 -7.52 -3.54
N GLN A 219 6.58 -8.62 -3.81
CA GLN A 219 8.03 -8.65 -3.65
C GLN A 219 8.68 -7.67 -4.62
N SER A 220 9.58 -6.82 -4.12
CA SER A 220 10.40 -5.96 -4.95
C SER A 220 11.37 -6.83 -5.75
N GLY A 221 11.08 -6.97 -7.05
CA GLY A 221 11.88 -7.74 -8.00
C GLY A 221 13.13 -6.99 -8.42
N VAL A 222 14.18 -7.05 -7.60
CA VAL A 222 15.57 -6.98 -8.10
C VAL A 222 16.36 -8.26 -7.80
N GLY A 223 15.66 -9.32 -7.41
CA GLY A 223 16.20 -10.67 -7.36
C GLY A 223 16.34 -11.19 -8.78
N ILE A 224 17.56 -11.55 -9.19
CA ILE A 224 17.75 -12.56 -10.23
C ILE A 224 17.03 -13.79 -9.67
N GLU A 225 15.89 -14.20 -10.22
CA GLU A 225 15.42 -15.56 -10.00
C GLU A 225 16.59 -16.46 -10.40
N GLU A 226 17.20 -17.13 -9.41
CA GLU A 226 18.03 -18.26 -9.73
C GLU A 226 17.09 -19.24 -10.40
N VAL A 227 17.21 -19.31 -11.71
CA VAL A 227 16.52 -20.28 -12.55
C VAL A 227 16.85 -21.66 -11.96
N GLU A 228 15.95 -22.23 -11.15
CA GLU A 228 16.20 -23.49 -10.43
C GLU A 228 16.56 -24.64 -11.40
N SER A 229 16.12 -24.52 -12.65
CA SER A 229 16.42 -25.46 -13.72
C SER A 229 17.86 -25.37 -14.25
N VAL A 230 18.65 -24.35 -13.88
CA VAL A 230 20.02 -24.16 -14.39
C VAL A 230 21.01 -23.99 -13.23
N SER A 231 21.98 -24.89 -13.17
CA SER A 231 23.08 -24.83 -12.20
C SER A 231 24.44 -24.73 -12.89
N ASN A 232 25.51 -24.50 -12.12
CA ASN A 232 26.90 -24.48 -12.60
C ASN A 232 27.20 -23.51 -13.75
N PHE A 233 26.43 -22.42 -13.92
CA PHE A 233 26.68 -21.41 -14.95
C PHE A 233 28.03 -20.68 -14.76
N LYS A 234 28.99 -20.98 -15.64
CA LYS A 234 30.39 -20.54 -15.58
C LYS A 234 30.91 -20.11 -16.95
N LEU A 235 31.87 -19.18 -16.95
CA LEU A 235 32.62 -18.74 -18.12
C LEU A 235 34.12 -19.01 -17.88
N SER A 236 34.75 -19.75 -18.77
CA SER A 236 36.15 -20.19 -18.63
C SER A 236 36.85 -20.24 -19.99
N PRO A 237 38.00 -19.57 -20.18
CA PRO A 237 38.68 -18.70 -19.21
C PRO A 237 37.95 -17.37 -19.00
N ASN A 238 38.16 -16.77 -17.83
CA ASN A 238 37.74 -15.40 -17.49
C ASN A 238 38.78 -14.83 -16.51
N PRO A 239 39.64 -13.88 -16.90
CA PRO A 239 39.60 -13.10 -18.15
C PRO A 239 39.84 -13.89 -19.44
N ALA A 240 39.29 -13.43 -20.56
CA ALA A 240 39.39 -14.06 -21.88
C ALA A 240 40.13 -13.16 -22.88
N SER A 241 40.95 -13.75 -23.76
CA SER A 241 41.76 -13.04 -24.76
C SER A 241 41.38 -13.37 -26.22
N GLY A 242 40.21 -13.98 -26.42
CA GLY A 242 39.69 -14.28 -27.75
C GLY A 242 38.60 -15.36 -27.79
N LEU A 243 38.68 -16.35 -26.90
CA LEU A 243 37.67 -17.39 -26.75
C LEU A 243 37.36 -17.59 -25.26
N THR A 244 36.08 -17.77 -24.93
CA THR A 244 35.65 -18.26 -23.61
C THR A 244 34.58 -19.34 -23.79
N THR A 245 34.58 -20.34 -22.91
CA THR A 245 33.58 -21.39 -22.91
C THR A 245 32.55 -21.11 -21.81
N MET A 246 31.30 -21.03 -22.24
CA MET A 246 30.13 -21.03 -21.39
C MET A 246 29.78 -22.46 -21.02
N SER A 247 29.67 -22.77 -19.73
CA SER A 247 29.21 -24.08 -19.23
C SER A 247 28.05 -23.89 -18.26
N LEU A 248 27.04 -24.75 -18.34
CA LEU A 248 25.89 -24.80 -17.43
C LEU A 248 25.30 -26.22 -17.41
N ASP A 249 24.61 -26.57 -16.34
CA ASP A 249 23.86 -27.81 -16.22
C ASP A 249 22.36 -27.51 -16.17
N LEU A 250 21.59 -28.11 -17.08
CA LEU A 250 20.14 -27.97 -17.16
C LEU A 250 19.47 -29.18 -16.50
N THR A 251 18.66 -28.97 -15.47
CA THR A 251 17.92 -30.05 -14.78
C THR A 251 16.51 -30.26 -15.34
N SER A 252 15.99 -29.32 -16.13
CA SER A 252 14.71 -29.45 -16.85
C SER A 252 14.87 -30.16 -18.20
N GLU A 253 13.75 -30.37 -18.89
CA GLU A 253 13.74 -30.83 -20.29
C GLU A 253 14.50 -29.86 -21.21
N SER A 254 15.02 -30.40 -22.31
CA SER A 254 15.72 -29.64 -23.34
C SER A 254 14.87 -28.50 -23.87
N GLN A 255 15.45 -27.30 -23.97
CA GLN A 255 14.72 -26.10 -24.37
C GLN A 255 15.58 -25.12 -25.16
N SER A 256 14.93 -24.19 -25.86
CA SER A 256 15.62 -23.09 -26.53
C SER A 256 15.98 -22.00 -25.54
N ALA A 257 17.14 -21.37 -25.74
CA ALA A 257 17.64 -20.28 -24.90
C ALA A 257 18.16 -19.13 -25.75
N PHE A 258 18.04 -17.90 -25.26
CA PHE A 258 18.62 -16.71 -25.88
C PHE A 258 19.86 -16.27 -25.10
N LEU A 259 21.02 -16.37 -25.74
CA LEU A 259 22.27 -15.84 -25.23
C LEU A 259 22.45 -14.40 -25.69
N THR A 260 22.73 -13.50 -24.76
CA THR A 260 23.09 -12.10 -25.06
C THR A 260 24.38 -11.72 -24.34
N VAL A 261 25.29 -11.01 -25.02
CA VAL A 261 26.45 -10.36 -24.39
C VAL A 261 26.27 -8.86 -24.51
N THR A 262 26.38 -8.16 -23.38
CA THR A 262 26.14 -6.72 -23.27
C THR A 262 27.34 -6.02 -22.64
N SER A 263 27.73 -4.85 -23.15
CA SER A 263 28.75 -3.99 -22.54
C SER A 263 28.20 -3.21 -21.33
N VAL A 264 29.09 -2.58 -20.56
CA VAL A 264 28.72 -1.79 -19.37
C VAL A 264 27.77 -0.61 -19.64
N ASP A 265 27.74 -0.10 -20.87
CA ASP A 265 26.83 0.97 -21.32
C ASP A 265 25.48 0.43 -21.84
N GLY A 266 25.23 -0.88 -21.71
CA GLY A 266 23.95 -1.51 -22.07
C GLY A 266 23.83 -1.90 -23.54
N ARG A 267 24.87 -1.75 -24.35
CA ARG A 267 24.82 -2.17 -25.77
C ARG A 267 25.01 -3.67 -25.92
N THR A 268 24.11 -4.32 -26.64
CA THR A 268 24.26 -5.72 -27.04
C THR A 268 25.34 -5.85 -28.11
N VAL A 269 26.39 -6.61 -27.81
CA VAL A 269 27.53 -6.83 -28.70
C VAL A 269 27.52 -8.23 -29.35
N LEU A 270 26.78 -9.17 -28.77
CA LEU A 270 26.55 -10.51 -29.33
C LEU A 270 25.17 -11.02 -28.92
N SER A 271 24.46 -11.68 -29.82
CA SER A 271 23.21 -12.37 -29.51
C SER A 271 23.08 -13.64 -30.35
N ASN A 272 22.79 -14.77 -29.70
CA ASN A 272 22.65 -16.09 -30.32
C ASN A 272 21.47 -16.84 -29.72
N GLN A 273 20.76 -17.61 -30.53
CA GLN A 273 19.82 -18.62 -30.04
C GLN A 273 20.55 -19.95 -29.85
N LEU A 274 20.35 -20.58 -28.70
CA LEU A 274 20.96 -21.85 -28.32
C LEU A 274 19.86 -22.90 -28.09
N ASN A 275 20.21 -24.17 -28.27
CA ASN A 275 19.38 -25.28 -27.82
C ASN A 275 20.13 -25.97 -26.68
N LEU A 276 19.58 -25.91 -25.48
CA LEU A 276 20.12 -26.54 -24.29
C LEU A 276 19.50 -27.91 -24.12
N ASN A 277 20.32 -28.92 -23.85
CA ASN A 277 19.87 -30.27 -23.53
C ASN A 277 19.84 -30.49 -22.02
N THR A 278 19.01 -31.40 -21.53
CA THR A 278 19.10 -31.85 -20.13
C THR A 278 20.52 -32.37 -19.83
N GLY A 279 21.08 -31.97 -18.68
CA GLY A 279 22.45 -32.24 -18.26
C GLY A 279 23.44 -31.12 -18.64
N SER A 280 24.70 -31.49 -18.85
CA SER A 280 25.80 -30.54 -19.07
C SER A 280 25.81 -29.98 -20.48
N ASN A 281 25.75 -28.66 -20.60
CA ASN A 281 25.86 -27.91 -21.84
C ASN A 281 27.14 -27.08 -21.88
N ARG A 282 27.81 -27.05 -23.03
CA ARG A 282 29.01 -26.24 -23.26
C ARG A 282 28.91 -25.53 -24.60
N HIS A 283 29.10 -24.22 -24.59
CA HIS A 283 29.06 -23.38 -25.79
C HIS A 283 30.28 -22.46 -25.82
N GLU A 284 30.97 -22.44 -26.96
CA GLU A 284 32.11 -21.54 -27.17
C GLU A 284 31.64 -20.17 -27.64
N LEU A 285 32.21 -19.13 -27.04
CA LEU A 285 31.94 -17.74 -27.36
C LEU A 285 33.21 -17.13 -27.93
N GLU A 286 33.16 -16.77 -29.21
CA GLU A 286 34.23 -16.01 -29.87
C GLU A 286 34.12 -14.53 -29.46
N VAL A 287 35.10 -14.06 -28.70
CA VAL A 287 35.17 -12.69 -28.16
C VAL A 287 36.36 -11.91 -28.71
N SER A 288 37.05 -12.45 -29.70
CA SER A 288 38.24 -11.89 -30.36
C SER A 288 38.05 -10.50 -30.96
N LYS A 289 36.80 -10.14 -31.28
CA LYS A 289 36.41 -8.87 -31.91
C LYS A 289 35.92 -7.82 -30.91
N LEU A 290 35.83 -8.16 -29.63
CA LEU A 290 35.38 -7.26 -28.58
C LEU A 290 36.59 -6.53 -27.99
N GLU A 291 36.40 -5.25 -27.65
CA GLU A 291 37.45 -4.46 -26.99
C GLU A 291 37.69 -4.95 -25.56
N SER A 292 38.89 -4.72 -25.04
CA SER A 292 39.22 -5.05 -23.65
C SER A 292 38.31 -4.28 -22.70
N GLY A 293 37.64 -4.97 -21.78
CA GLY A 293 36.61 -4.37 -20.95
C GLY A 293 35.78 -5.36 -20.16
N VAL A 294 34.76 -4.84 -19.47
CA VAL A 294 33.79 -5.64 -18.71
C VAL A 294 32.52 -5.81 -19.54
N TYR A 295 32.03 -7.05 -19.57
CA TYR A 295 30.82 -7.45 -20.27
C TYR A 295 29.95 -8.31 -19.37
N PHE A 296 28.67 -8.41 -19.73
CA PHE A 296 27.68 -9.24 -19.07
C PHE A 296 27.14 -10.26 -20.07
N VAL A 297 27.35 -11.54 -19.79
CA VAL A 297 26.79 -12.66 -20.56
C VAL A 297 25.51 -13.09 -19.88
N SER A 298 24.39 -12.97 -20.59
CA SER A 298 23.06 -13.35 -20.14
C SER A 298 22.55 -14.55 -20.94
N ILE A 299 21.93 -15.51 -20.27
CA ILE A 299 21.11 -16.54 -20.89
C ILE A 299 19.69 -16.37 -20.42
N GLU A 300 18.76 -16.29 -21.35
CA GLU A 300 17.33 -16.22 -21.10
C GLU A 300 16.67 -17.51 -21.58
N ILE A 301 15.89 -18.13 -20.70
CA ILE A 301 15.07 -19.31 -20.98
C ILE A 301 13.63 -19.01 -20.58
N GLU A 302 12.69 -19.94 -20.82
CA GLU A 302 11.25 -19.72 -20.57
C GLU A 302 10.96 -19.23 -19.13
N ASN A 303 11.70 -19.75 -18.15
CA ASN A 303 11.48 -19.50 -16.73
C ASN A 303 12.53 -18.58 -16.10
N GLY A 304 13.19 -17.70 -16.88
CA GLY A 304 14.02 -16.64 -16.32
C GLY A 304 15.35 -16.39 -17.02
N ARG A 305 16.17 -15.53 -16.40
CA ARG A 305 17.41 -15.02 -16.99
C ARG A 305 18.59 -15.06 -16.02
N LEU A 306 19.69 -15.67 -16.45
CA LEU A 306 20.93 -15.77 -15.70
C LEU A 306 21.98 -14.85 -16.29
N THR A 307 22.70 -14.10 -15.47
CA THR A 307 23.77 -13.20 -15.94
C THR A 307 25.10 -13.49 -15.24
N ARG A 308 26.21 -13.44 -15.98
CA ARG A 308 27.59 -13.55 -15.47
C ARG A 308 28.48 -12.47 -16.05
N ARG A 309 29.38 -11.94 -15.21
CA ARG A 309 30.38 -10.97 -15.61
C ARG A 309 31.53 -11.65 -16.37
N LEU A 310 31.90 -11.12 -17.53
CA LEU A 310 33.05 -11.52 -18.34
C LEU A 310 34.04 -10.37 -18.43
N ILE A 311 35.33 -10.66 -18.30
CA ILE A 311 36.42 -9.71 -18.47
C ILE A 311 37.19 -10.08 -19.74
N ILE A 312 37.36 -9.12 -20.64
CA ILE A 312 38.13 -9.29 -21.88
C ILE A 312 39.44 -8.52 -21.78
N GLN A 313 40.54 -9.15 -22.19
CA GLN A 313 41.90 -8.59 -22.15
C GLN A 313 42.46 -8.42 -23.56
#